data_AF-A0A2V2D013-F1
#
_entry.id   AF-A0A2V2D013-F1
#
_cell.length_a   1.000
_cell.length_b   1.000
_cell.length_c   1.000
_cell.angle_alpha   90.00
_cell.angle_beta   90.00
_cell.angle_gamma   90.00
#
_symmetry.space_group_name_H-M   'P 1'
#
loop_
_entity.id
_entity.type
_entity.pdbx_description
1 polymer ?
#
loop_
_entity_poly.entity_id
_entity_poly.type
_entity_poly.pdbx_seq_one_letter_code
_entity_poly.pdbx_strand_id
1 'polypeptide(L)' 'MKIKLNPDPQIVSIIKEGLKKTGGYCPCRREKTDDTKCMCKEFKEQIADPNFEGFCHCMLYYKEKE' A
#
# COMPACT_ATOMS: atom_id res chain seq x y z
N MET A 1 9.31 5.08 -12.69
CA MET A 1 8.31 4.37 -11.85
C MET A 1 7.52 5.39 -11.01
N LYS A 2 6.23 5.58 -11.29
CA LYS A 2 5.38 6.56 -10.57
C LYS A 2 4.44 5.83 -9.62
N ILE A 3 4.55 6.09 -8.31
CA ILE A 3 3.60 5.61 -7.30
C ILE A 3 2.73 6.79 -6.89
N LYS A 4 1.42 6.62 -7.04
CA LYS A 4 0.39 7.60 -6.69
C LYS A 4 -0.45 7.07 -5.53
N LEU A 5 -1.08 7.96 -4.78
CA LEU A 5 -2.16 7.56 -3.87
C LEU A 5 -3.40 7.19 -4.68
N ASN A 6 -4.31 6.45 -4.06
CA ASN A 6 -5.64 6.24 -4.63
C ASN A 6 -6.29 7.59 -5.00
N PRO A 7 -6.89 7.74 -6.19
CA PRO A 7 -7.60 8.96 -6.57
C PRO A 7 -8.85 9.21 -5.70
N ASP A 8 -9.41 8.19 -5.06
CA ASP A 8 -10.51 8.34 -4.11
C ASP A 8 -9.98 8.81 -2.73
N PRO A 9 -10.27 10.06 -2.31
CA PRO A 9 -9.79 10.60 -1.04
C PRO A 9 -10.39 9.90 0.18
N GLN A 10 -11.58 9.29 0.07
CA GLN A 10 -12.21 8.55 1.17
C GLN A 10 -11.41 7.27 1.46
N ILE A 11 -11.01 6.53 0.42
CA ILE A 11 -10.15 5.35 0.56
C ILE A 11 -8.81 5.74 1.20
N VAL A 12 -8.17 6.82 0.71
CA VAL A 12 -6.92 7.30 1.28
C VAL A 12 -7.07 7.62 2.77
N SER A 13 -8.15 8.29 3.16
CA SER A 13 -8.42 8.63 4.56
C SER A 13 -8.57 7.38 5.42
N ILE A 14 -9.45 6.45 5.02
CA ILE A 14 -9.75 5.22 5.78
C ILE A 14 -8.48 4.39 6.00
N ILE A 15 -7.67 4.21 4.95
CA ILE A 15 -6.45 3.41 5.07
C ILE A 15 -5.38 4.13 5.90
N LYS A 16 -5.23 5.46 5.78
CA LYS A 16 -4.30 6.22 6.63
C LYS A 16 -4.72 6.20 8.10
N GLU A 17 -6.01 6.24 8.40
CA GLU A 17 -6.50 6.06 9.76
C GLU A 17 -6.24 4.64 10.28
N GLY A 18 -6.44 3.63 9.43
CA GLY A 18 -6.06 2.25 9.72
C GLY A 18 -4.57 2.12 10.08
N LEU A 19 -3.69 2.73 9.28
CA LEU A 19 -2.25 2.76 9.53
C LEU A 19 -1.90 3.44 10.86
N LYS A 20 -2.56 4.53 11.22
CA LYS A 20 -2.36 5.17 12.53
C LYS A 20 -2.75 4.23 13.67
N LYS A 21 -3.91 3.55 13.57
CA LYS A 21 -4.41 2.61 14.59
C LYS A 21 -3.54 1.38 14.75
N THR A 22 -2.93 0.89 13.67
CA THR A 22 -2.05 -0.28 13.72
C THR A 22 -0.64 0.04 14.18
N GLY A 23 -0.22 1.31 14.17
CA GLY A 23 1.15 1.74 14.46
C GLY A 23 2.07 1.67 13.23
N GLY A 24 1.52 1.91 12.04
CA GLY A 24 2.26 1.90 10.76
C GLY A 24 2.24 0.56 10.01
N TYR A 25 1.60 -0.47 10.56
CA TYR A 25 1.46 -1.80 9.95
C TYR A 25 0.21 -1.86 9.04
N CYS A 26 0.23 -2.66 7.96
CA CYS A 26 -0.88 -2.71 7.00
C CYS A 26 -2.21 -3.01 7.71
N PRO A 27 -3.25 -2.19 7.57
CA PRO A 27 -4.55 -2.49 8.16
C PRO A 27 -5.20 -3.73 7.53
N CYS A 28 -4.72 -4.18 6.36
CA CYS A 28 -5.10 -5.44 5.72
C CYS A 28 -4.56 -6.71 6.38
N ARG A 29 -3.60 -6.60 7.31
CA ARG A 29 -2.93 -7.76 7.92
C ARG A 29 -3.20 -7.77 9.42
N ARG A 30 -3.37 -8.97 9.98
CA ARG A 30 -3.49 -9.18 11.43
C ARG A 30 -2.13 -9.10 12.12
N GLU A 31 -1.11 -9.65 11.48
CA GLU A 31 0.25 -9.72 12.01
C GLU A 31 0.96 -8.37 11.90
N LYS A 32 1.67 -7.98 12.95
CA LYS A 32 2.52 -6.78 13.01
C LYS A 32 3.98 -7.18 12.94
N THR A 33 4.47 -7.44 11.74
CA THR A 33 5.86 -7.81 11.45
C THR A 33 6.49 -6.77 10.54
N ASP A 34 7.81 -6.81 10.35
CA ASP A 34 8.48 -5.89 9.44
C ASP A 34 7.97 -6.02 7.98
N ASP A 35 7.57 -7.22 7.57
CA ASP A 35 6.98 -7.48 6.25
C ASP A 35 5.63 -6.78 6.06
N THR A 36 4.87 -6.53 7.15
CA THR A 36 3.57 -5.86 7.10
C THR A 36 3.66 -4.36 7.37
N LYS A 37 4.81 -3.79 7.74
CA LYS A 37 4.98 -2.33 7.84
C LYS A 37 4.75 -1.65 6.50
N CYS A 38 3.89 -0.64 6.46
CA CYS A 38 3.57 0.08 5.23
C CYS A 38 4.77 0.93 4.75
N MET A 39 5.16 0.93 3.48
CA MET A 39 4.72 0.03 2.39
C MET A 39 5.22 -1.41 2.62
N CYS A 40 4.29 -2.37 2.63
CA CYS A 40 4.57 -3.77 2.95
C CYS A 40 5.50 -4.41 1.92
N LYS A 41 6.18 -5.48 2.33
CA LYS A 41 7.09 -6.26 1.50
C LYS A 41 6.42 -6.73 0.21
N GLU A 42 5.21 -7.26 0.30
CA GLU A 42 4.42 -7.72 -0.86
C GLU A 42 4.30 -6.64 -1.94
N PHE A 43 3.90 -5.41 -1.57
CA PHE A 43 3.76 -4.35 -2.55
C PHE A 43 5.12 -3.88 -3.07
N LYS A 44 6.15 -3.83 -2.23
CA LYS A 44 7.53 -3.51 -2.65
C LYS A 44 8.07 -4.52 -3.67
N GLU A 45 7.75 -5.79 -3.51
CA GLU A 45 8.13 -6.86 -4.44
C GLU A 45 7.34 -6.77 -5.75
N GLN A 46 6.03 -6.49 -5.70
CA GLN A 46 5.21 -6.27 -6.90
C GLN A 46 5.74 -5.10 -7.74
N ILE A 47 6.02 -3.94 -7.12
CA ILE A 47 6.50 -2.76 -7.85
C ILE A 47 7.95 -2.89 -8.32
N ALA A 48 8.72 -3.86 -7.81
CA ALA A 48 10.04 -4.17 -8.32
C ALA A 48 9.98 -4.82 -9.71
N ASP A 49 8.86 -5.45 -10.08
CA ASP A 49 8.60 -5.84 -11.47
C ASP A 49 8.30 -4.59 -12.31
N PRO A 50 9.13 -4.26 -13.32
CA PRO A 50 8.88 -3.11 -14.18
C PRO A 50 7.57 -3.23 -14.97
N ASN A 51 7.07 -4.44 -15.20
CA ASN A 51 5.83 -4.68 -15.93
C ASN A 51 4.57 -4.57 -15.09
N PHE A 52 4.69 -4.58 -13.76
CA PHE A 52 3.54 -4.44 -12.87
C PHE A 52 2.92 -3.04 -13.00
N GLU A 53 1.60 -3.01 -13.11
CA GLU A 53 0.77 -1.81 -13.03
C GLU A 53 -0.45 -2.17 -12.21
N GLY A 54 -0.78 -1.36 -11.21
CA GLY A 54 -1.91 -1.68 -10.34
C GLY A 54 -1.77 -1.20 -8.91
N PHE A 55 -2.76 -1.59 -8.12
CA PHE A 55 -2.88 -1.21 -6.71
C PHE A 55 -2.18 -2.21 -5.78
N CYS A 56 -1.73 -1.72 -4.63
CA CYS A 56 -1.49 -2.59 -3.48
C CYS A 56 -2.81 -3.20 -2.97
N HIS A 57 -2.76 -4.29 -2.20
CA HIS A 57 -3.97 -4.97 -1.69
C HIS A 57 -4.94 -4.04 -0.92
N CYS A 58 -4.42 -3.08 -0.13
CA CYS A 58 -5.25 -2.09 0.58
C CYS A 58 -5.83 -0.99 -0.32
N MET A 59 -5.44 -0.96 -1.59
CA MET A 59 -5.75 0.10 -2.54
C MET A 59 -5.23 1.49 -2.15
N LEU A 60 -4.28 1.62 -1.21
CA LEU A 60 -3.72 2.94 -0.85
C LEU A 60 -2.83 3.52 -1.95
N TYR A 61 -2.01 2.68 -2.57
CA TYR A 61 -1.02 3.06 -3.56
C TYR A 61 -1.31 2.39 -4.88
N TYR A 62 -1.14 3.15 -5.96
CA TYR A 62 -1.19 2.68 -7.34
C TYR A 62 0.17 2.90 -8.00
N LYS A 63 0.74 1.87 -8.61
CA LYS A 63 1.90 2.00 -9.49
C LYS A 63 1.40 2.18 -10.92
N GLU A 64 1.80 3.27 -11.54
CA GLU A 64 1.62 3.55 -12.96
C GLU A 64 2.88 3.07 -13.71
N LYS A 65 2.67 2.29 -14.78
CA LYS A 65 3.74 1.90 -15.70
C LYS A 65 4.20 3.13 -16.48
N GLU A 66 5.48 3.16 -16.84
CA GLU A 66 6.02 4.24 -17.69
C GLU A 66 5.47 4.18 -19.12
#